data_AF-A0A930A8D3-F1
#
_entry.id   AF-A0A930A8D3-F1
#
_cell.length_a   1.000
_cell.length_b   1.000
_cell.length_c   1.000
_cell.angle_alpha   90.00
_cell.angle_beta   90.00
_cell.angle_gamma   90.00
#
_symmetry.space_group_name_H-M   'P 1'
#
loop_
_entity.id
_entity.type
_entity.pdbx_description
1 polymer ?
#
loop_
_entity_poly.entity_id
_entity_poly.type
_entity_poly.pdbx_seq_one_letter_code
_entity_poly.pdbx_strand_id
1 'polypeptide(L)'
;MDMRISNKGFSLLEMCVVLFVISVFMMLLPTSIHLPDTEYYAFVDKYLYLQSTAMKQAKSISFEEYNVRFNQKGNVNQAKTIYFKNERSIIVELGGGRLAIQ
;
A
#
# COMPACT_ATOMS: atom_id res chain seq x y z
N MET A 1 3.13 -59.11 -39.60
CA MET A 1 2.03 -58.12 -39.64
C MET A 1 2.42 -57.00 -38.70
N ASP A 2 3.08 -55.97 -39.24
CA ASP A 2 3.52 -54.82 -38.44
C ASP A 2 2.34 -53.87 -38.23
N MET A 3 1.83 -53.85 -37.00
CA MET A 3 0.83 -52.90 -36.56
C MET A 3 1.49 -51.53 -36.42
N ARG A 4 1.52 -50.75 -37.51
CA ARG A 4 1.90 -49.34 -37.46
C ARG A 4 0.77 -48.56 -36.80
N ILE A 5 0.80 -48.49 -35.47
CA ILE A 5 -0.07 -47.61 -34.68
C ILE A 5 0.22 -46.17 -35.14
N SER A 6 -0.78 -45.56 -35.77
CA SER A 6 -0.68 -44.23 -36.36
C SER A 6 -0.68 -43.17 -35.26
N ASN A 7 0.51 -42.82 -34.75
CA ASN A 7 0.71 -41.78 -33.74
C ASN A 7 0.60 -40.34 -34.29
N LYS A 8 0.03 -40.13 -35.49
CA LYS A 8 0.03 -38.83 -36.18
C LYS A 8 -1.22 -37.97 -35.97
N GLY A 9 -2.32 -38.55 -35.45
CA GLY A 9 -3.60 -37.84 -35.27
C GLY A 9 -3.83 -37.23 -33.88
N PHE A 10 -3.06 -37.64 -32.87
CA PHE A 10 -3.26 -37.24 -31.47
C PHE A 10 -2.39 -36.08 -31.02
N SER A 11 -1.43 -35.64 -31.84
CA SER A 11 -0.49 -34.56 -31.48
C SER A 11 -1.21 -33.25 -31.13
N LEU A 12 -2.29 -32.90 -31.82
CA LEU A 12 -3.04 -31.68 -31.52
C LEU A 12 -3.75 -31.77 -30.17
N LEU A 13 -4.34 -32.93 -29.85
CA LEU A 13 -5.04 -33.15 -28.58
C LEU A 13 -4.06 -33.20 -27.40
N GLU A 14 -2.91 -33.84 -27.57
CA GLU A 14 -1.82 -33.84 -26.57
C GLU A 14 -1.33 -32.41 -26.29
N MET A 15 -1.14 -31.60 -27.33
CA MET A 15 -0.74 -30.19 -27.17
C MET A 15 -1.82 -29.37 -26.45
N CYS A 16 -3.11 -29.60 -26.72
CA CYS A 16 -4.20 -28.96 -26.00
C CYS A 16 -4.22 -29.34 -24.51
N VAL A 17 -3.98 -30.62 -24.18
CA VAL A 17 -3.89 -31.09 -22.79
C VAL A 17 -2.71 -30.44 -22.07
N VAL A 18 -1.55 -30.34 -22.73
CA VAL A 18 -0.37 -29.67 -22.16
C VAL A 18 -0.65 -28.19 -21.87
N LEU A 19 -1.25 -27.47 -22.83
CA LEU A 19 -1.60 -26.07 -22.64
C LEU A 19 -2.63 -25.86 -21.53
N PHE A 20 -3.60 -26.77 -21.40
CA PHE A 20 -4.57 -26.76 -20.31
C PHE A 20 -3.91 -26.98 -18.95
N VAL A 21 -2.96 -27.91 -18.86
CA VAL A 21 -2.22 -28.17 -17.62
C VAL A 21 -1.36 -26.96 -17.24
N ILE A 22 -0.65 -26.35 -18.19
CA ILE A 22 0.17 -25.15 -17.96
C ILE A 22 -0.69 -23.97 -17.50
N SER A 23 -1.88 -23.76 -18.09
CA SER A 23 -2.76 -22.65 -17.70
C SER A 23 -3.32 -22.82 -16.28
N VAL A 24 -3.68 -24.04 -15.89
CA VAL A 24 -4.08 -24.38 -14.51
C VAL A 24 -2.93 -24.11 -13.54
N PHE A 25 -1.70 -24.52 -13.86
CA PHE A 25 -0.54 -24.23 -13.03
C PHE A 25 -0.27 -22.73 -12.90
N MET A 26 -0.34 -21.96 -14.00
CA MET A 26 -0.16 -20.50 -13.96
C MET A 26 -1.21 -19.80 -13.09
N MET A 27 -2.44 -20.32 -13.03
CA MET A 27 -3.50 -19.78 -12.18
C MET A 27 -3.30 -20.14 -10.69
N LEU A 28 -2.71 -21.30 -10.40
CA LEU A 28 -2.48 -21.78 -9.04
C LEU A 28 -1.21 -21.23 -8.39
N LEU A 29 -0.31 -20.60 -9.17
CA LEU A 29 0.87 -19.95 -8.61
C LEU A 29 0.46 -18.71 -7.81
N PRO A 30 0.85 -18.60 -6.51
CA PRO A 30 0.55 -17.41 -5.73
C PRO A 30 1.29 -16.22 -6.33
N THR A 31 0.52 -15.26 -6.87
CA THR A 31 1.07 -13.95 -7.18
C THR A 31 1.34 -13.25 -5.86
N SER A 32 2.62 -12.98 -5.57
CA SER A 32 2.97 -12.10 -4.46
C SER A 32 2.57 -10.68 -4.86
N ILE A 33 1.31 -10.34 -4.62
CA ILE A 33 0.82 -8.98 -4.83
C ILE A 33 1.40 -8.16 -3.67
N HIS A 34 2.51 -7.50 -3.92
CA HIS A 34 3.03 -6.49 -3.01
C HIS A 34 2.13 -5.25 -3.15
N LEU A 35 1.16 -5.09 -2.26
CA LEU A 35 0.39 -3.86 -2.21
C LEU A 35 1.35 -2.72 -1.82
N PRO A 36 1.37 -1.60 -2.56
CA PRO A 36 2.19 -0.46 -2.17
C PRO A 36 1.72 0.07 -0.81
N ASP A 37 2.66 0.27 0.11
CA ASP A 37 2.39 0.93 1.38
C ASP A 37 2.12 2.41 1.12
N THR A 38 0.84 2.77 1.07
CA THR A 38 0.38 4.15 0.86
C THR A 38 0.16 4.90 2.17
N GLU A 39 0.32 4.24 3.32
CA GLU A 39 0.02 4.79 4.64
C GLU A 39 0.86 6.04 4.93
N TYR A 40 2.15 5.99 4.58
CA TYR A 40 3.07 7.12 4.68
C TYR A 40 2.56 8.37 3.96
N TYR A 41 2.13 8.21 2.70
CA TYR A 41 1.70 9.33 1.87
C TYR A 41 0.32 9.85 2.34
N ALA A 42 -0.59 8.93 2.65
CA ALA A 42 -1.91 9.27 3.19
C ALA A 42 -1.83 10.04 4.51
N PHE A 43 -0.86 9.70 5.37
CA PHE A 43 -0.59 10.45 6.60
C PHE A 43 -0.20 11.90 6.31
N VAL A 44 0.79 12.12 5.43
CA VAL A 44 1.32 13.46 5.13
C VAL A 44 0.22 14.37 4.55
N ASP A 45 -0.55 13.85 3.59
CA ASP A 45 -1.63 14.60 2.94
C ASP A 45 -2.72 14.99 3.94
N LYS A 46 -3.17 14.04 4.75
CA LYS A 46 -4.21 14.26 5.76
C LYS A 46 -3.72 15.17 6.89
N TYR A 47 -2.47 15.05 7.30
CA TYR A 47 -1.85 15.91 8.29
C TYR A 47 -1.88 17.38 7.85
N LEU A 48 -1.39 17.67 6.64
CA LEU A 48 -1.35 19.03 6.10
C LEU A 48 -2.76 19.60 5.89
N TYR A 49 -3.69 18.77 5.42
CA TYR A 49 -5.09 19.15 5.29
C TYR A 49 -5.73 19.53 6.64
N LEU A 50 -5.55 18.72 7.69
CA LEU A 50 -6.11 19.00 9.01
C LEU A 50 -5.45 20.24 9.65
N GLN A 51 -4.13 20.39 9.50
CA GLN A 51 -3.40 21.57 9.96
C GLN A 51 -3.93 22.86 9.32
N SER A 52 -4.04 22.88 8.00
CA SER A 52 -4.56 24.03 7.25
C SER A 52 -6.04 24.30 7.56
N THR A 53 -6.84 23.26 7.79
CA THR A 53 -8.24 23.39 8.20
C THR A 53 -8.35 24.04 9.58
N ALA A 54 -7.47 23.66 10.54
CA ALA A 54 -7.45 24.25 11.87
C ALA A 54 -7.17 25.76 11.83
N MET A 55 -6.22 26.15 10.98
CA MET A 55 -5.88 27.55 10.72
C MET A 55 -7.03 28.30 10.05
N LYS A 56 -7.60 27.74 8.99
CA LYS A 56 -8.69 28.36 8.22
C LYS A 56 -9.94 28.57 9.08
N GLN A 57 -10.28 27.60 9.93
CA GLN A 57 -11.46 27.66 10.78
C GLN A 57 -11.21 28.35 12.12
N ALA A 58 -9.96 28.68 12.46
CA ALA A 58 -9.53 29.16 13.76
C ALA A 58 -10.05 28.27 14.91
N LYS A 59 -10.01 26.95 14.73
CA LYS A 59 -10.49 25.95 15.69
C LYS A 59 -9.45 24.88 15.93
N SER A 60 -9.49 24.27 17.12
CA SER A 60 -8.68 23.08 17.38
C SER A 60 -9.26 21.90 16.59
N ILE A 61 -8.38 21.17 15.92
CA ILE A 61 -8.73 19.97 15.15
C ILE A 61 -7.83 18.84 15.60
N SER A 62 -8.41 17.66 15.80
CA SER A 62 -7.69 16.43 16.13
C SER A 62 -7.55 15.53 14.90
N PHE A 63 -6.36 14.95 14.77
CA PHE A 63 -6.10 13.79 13.94
C PHE A 63 -6.11 12.57 14.86
N GLU A 64 -7.30 12.01 15.10
CA GLU A 64 -7.55 10.97 16.10
C GLU A 64 -6.69 9.71 15.88
N GLU A 65 -6.57 9.27 14.62
CA GLU A 65 -5.82 8.07 14.21
C GLU A 65 -4.38 8.06 14.73
N TYR A 66 -3.73 9.22 14.77
CA TYR A 66 -2.35 9.37 15.25
C TYR A 66 -2.26 10.16 16.55
N ASN A 67 -3.41 10.50 17.14
CA ASN A 67 -3.55 11.33 18.34
C ASN A 67 -2.64 12.58 18.27
N VAL A 68 -2.81 13.35 17.20
CA VAL A 68 -2.17 14.65 16.99
C VAL A 68 -3.25 15.72 17.11
N ARG A 69 -2.98 16.79 17.86
CA ARG A 69 -3.94 17.89 18.02
C ARG A 69 -3.34 19.20 17.52
N PHE A 70 -4.01 19.81 16.56
CA PHE A 70 -3.72 21.15 16.07
C PHE A 70 -4.51 22.18 16.86
N ASN A 71 -3.87 23.28 17.23
CA ASN A 71 -4.56 24.46 17.73
C ASN A 71 -5.04 25.36 16.58
N GLN A 72 -5.66 26.50 16.92
CA GLN A 72 -6.20 27.46 15.96
C GLN A 72 -5.16 28.09 15.03
N LYS A 73 -3.86 28.00 15.38
CA LYS A 73 -2.73 28.48 14.57
C LYS A 73 -2.09 27.37 13.74
N GLY A 74 -2.63 26.14 13.77
CA GLY A 74 -2.05 24.97 13.13
C GLY A 74 -0.87 24.35 13.89
N ASN A 75 -0.61 24.81 15.12
CA ASN A 75 0.50 24.28 15.91
C ASN A 75 0.10 23.00 16.63
N VAL A 76 1.05 22.08 16.74
CA VAL A 76 0.91 20.82 17.49
C VAL A 76 1.38 21.03 18.93
N ASN A 77 0.65 20.45 19.88
CA ASN A 77 0.93 20.58 21.32
C ASN A 77 1.88 19.52 21.89
N GLN A 78 2.28 18.53 21.08
CA GLN A 78 3.15 17.44 21.49
C GLN A 78 4.03 16.98 20.31
N ALA A 79 5.33 16.80 20.54
CA ALA A 79 6.19 16.14 19.57
C ALA A 79 5.89 14.63 19.53
N LYS A 80 5.97 14.01 18.35
CA LYS A 80 5.68 12.58 18.21
C LYS A 80 6.42 11.96 17.03
N THR A 81 6.82 10.70 17.17
CA THR A 81 7.29 9.90 16.04
C THR A 81 6.19 8.95 15.61
N ILE A 82 5.85 8.99 14.32
CA ILE A 82 4.92 8.07 13.68
C ILE A 82 5.73 7.01 12.94
N TYR A 83 5.45 5.74 13.21
CA TYR A 83 6.14 4.60 12.60
C TYR A 83 5.21 3.94 11.57
N PHE A 84 5.72 3.69 10.37
CA PHE A 84 5.01 3.05 9.28
C PHE A 84 5.55 1.64 9.04
N LYS A 85 4.77 0.79 8.34
CA LYS A 85 5.14 -0.61 8.09
C LYS A 85 6.43 -0.77 7.30
N ASN A 86 6.70 0.15 6.37
CA ASN A 86 7.91 0.11 5.53
C ASN A 86 9.19 0.66 6.21
N GLU A 87 9.32 0.52 7.53
CA GLU A 87 10.45 1.04 8.34
C GLU A 87 10.66 2.56 8.25
N ARG A 88 9.76 3.28 7.58
CA ARG A 88 9.75 4.74 7.53
C ARG A 88 9.23 5.28 8.84
N SER A 89 9.78 6.40 9.26
CA SER A 89 9.25 7.17 10.38
C SER A 89 9.12 8.63 9.98
N ILE A 90 8.13 9.32 10.57
CA ILE A 90 8.01 10.77 10.51
C ILE A 90 8.03 11.30 11.92
N ILE A 91 8.87 12.29 12.16
CA ILE A 91 8.91 13.05 13.40
C ILE A 91 8.06 14.31 13.21
N VAL A 92 7.02 14.42 14.01
CA VAL A 92 6.21 15.63 14.17
C VAL A 92 6.86 16.48 15.26
N GLU A 93 7.40 17.63 14.89
CA GLU A 93 8.04 18.56 15.83
C GLU A 93 7.01 19.32 16.67
N LEU A 94 7.37 19.64 17.92
CA LEU A 94 6.55 20.48 18.79
C LEU A 94 6.41 21.91 18.24
N GLY A 95 5.25 22.54 18.45
CA GLY A 95 5.02 23.92 18.03
C GLY A 95 4.56 23.95 16.58
N GLY A 96 5.42 24.35 15.64
CA GLY A 96 5.04 24.48 14.24
C GLY A 96 4.55 23.18 13.57
N GLY A 97 4.77 22.02 14.18
CA GLY A 97 4.28 20.76 13.65
C GLY A 97 4.98 20.34 12.37
N ARG A 98 6.26 20.72 12.19
CA ARG A 98 7.01 20.35 10.99
C ARG A 98 7.20 18.84 10.96
N LEU A 99 7.13 18.27 9.76
CA LEU A 99 7.38 16.87 9.51
C LEU A 99 8.85 16.71 9.12
N ALA A 100 9.63 16.08 10.00
CA ALA A 100 11.01 15.70 9.73
C ALA A 100 11.06 14.20 9.39
N ILE A 101 11.90 13.85 8.41
CA ILE A 101 12.15 12.47 8.00
C ILE A 101 13.44 12.03 8.69
N GLN A 102 13.47 10.78 9.16
CA GLN A 102 14.66 10.17 9.75
C GLN A 102 15.51 9.47 8.68
#